data_AF-A0A353V2H3-F1
#
_entry.id   AF-A0A353V2H3-F1
#
_cell.length_a   1.000
_cell.length_b   1.000
_cell.length_c   1.000
_cell.angle_alpha   90.00
_cell.angle_beta   90.00
_cell.angle_gamma   90.00
#
_symmetry.space_group_name_H-M   'P 1'
#
loop_
_entity.id
_entity.type
_entity.pdbx_description
1 polymer ?
#
loop_
_entity_poly.entity_id
_entity_poly.type
_entity_poly.pdbx_seq_one_letter_code
_entity_poly.pdbx_strand_id
1 'polypeptide(L)' 'MDNVWFLAALWIGLALVATLFAIWFRISTALSEIVVGTVAQLAIGVAVGGASLGAQTPWVAFLAGTGAIMLTFLAGAEL' A
#
# COMPACT_ATOMS: atom_id res chain seq x y z
N MET A 1 -20.79 3.66 7.45
CA MET A 1 -19.60 4.48 7.16
C MET A 1 -18.42 3.66 7.62
N ASP A 2 -17.76 2.94 6.72
CA ASP A 2 -16.50 2.27 7.05
C ASP A 2 -15.56 3.31 7.68
N ASN A 3 -14.81 2.92 8.69
CA ASN A 3 -13.97 3.85 9.42
C ASN A 3 -12.78 4.25 8.53
N VAL A 4 -12.97 5.27 7.69
CA VAL A 4 -11.96 5.79 6.74
C VAL A 4 -10.66 6.13 7.46
N TRP A 5 -10.75 6.67 8.68
CA TRP A 5 -9.58 6.97 9.51
C TRP A 5 -8.81 5.71 9.89
N PHE A 6 -9.51 4.64 10.29
CA PHE A 6 -8.89 3.35 10.56
C PHE A 6 -8.24 2.76 9.30
N LEU A 7 -8.94 2.81 8.17
CA LEU A 7 -8.42 2.29 6.90
C LEU A 7 -7.17 3.06 6.44
N ALA A 8 -7.19 4.39 6.53
CA ALA A 8 -6.05 5.24 6.23
C ALA A 8 -4.88 4.97 7.17
N ALA A 9 -5.11 4.85 8.48
CA ALA A 9 -4.09 4.51 9.46
C ALA A 9 -3.46 3.14 9.16
N LEU A 10 -4.26 2.15 8.74
CA LEU A 10 -3.78 0.83 8.35
C LEU A 10 -2.88 0.89 7.11
N TRP A 11 -3.29 1.59 6.05
CA TRP A 11 -2.48 1.77 4.84
C TRP A 11 -1.14 2.47 5.13
N ILE A 12 -1.16 3.56 5.89
CA ILE A 12 0.06 4.29 6.27
C ILE A 12 0.95 3.44 7.20
N GLY A 13 0.35 2.70 8.14
CA GLY A 13 1.08 1.78 9.02
C GLY A 13 1.78 0.67 8.24
N LEU A 14 1.12 0.08 7.23
CA LEU A 14 1.72 -0.92 6.36
C LEU A 14 2.85 -0.33 5.49
N ALA A 15 2.69 0.88 4.96
CA ALA A 15 3.74 1.56 4.21
C ALA A 15 4.98 1.85 5.08
N LEU A 16 4.78 2.23 6.34
CA LEU A 16 5.86 2.40 7.31
C LEU A 16 6.60 1.07 7.55
N VAL A 17 5.87 -0.03 7.79
CA VAL A 17 6.46 -1.37 7.95
C VAL A 17 7.23 -1.80 6.70
N ALA A 18 6.66 -1.59 5.52
CA ALA A 18 7.32 -1.87 4.25
C ALA A 18 8.63 -1.09 4.09
N THR A 19 8.64 0.18 4.48
CA THR A 19 9.84 1.02 4.42
C THR A 19 10.90 0.53 5.42
N LEU A 20 10.51 0.16 6.64
CA LEU A 20 11.44 -0.42 7.61
C LEU A 20 12.06 -1.73 7.09
N PHE A 21 11.26 -2.61 6.49
CA PHE A 21 11.75 -3.83 5.85
C PHE A 21 12.68 -3.55 4.67
N ALA A 22 12.37 -2.55 3.84
CA ALA A 22 13.24 -2.17 2.73
C ALA A 22 14.64 -1.78 3.25
N ILE A 23 14.70 -1.00 4.34
CA ILE A 23 15.95 -0.57 4.98
C ILE A 23 16.68 -1.77 5.61
N TRP A 24 15.99 -2.62 6.39
CA TRP A 24 16.60 -3.75 7.09
C TRP A 24 17.15 -4.81 6.14
N PHE A 25 16.41 -5.14 5.09
CA PHE A 25 16.80 -6.17 4.12
C PHE A 25 17.60 -5.61 2.93
N ARG A 26 17.79 -4.29 2.85
CA ARG A 26 18.50 -3.60 1.75
C ARG A 26 17.95 -3.94 0.36
N ILE A 27 16.62 -3.94 0.25
CA ILE A 27 15.89 -4.17 -1.00
C ILE A 27 15.21 -2.89 -1.49
N SER A 28 14.71 -2.88 -2.73
CA SER A 28 13.93 -1.76 -3.26
C SER A 28 12.68 -1.48 -2.41
N THR A 29 12.46 -0.22 -2.07
CA THR A 29 11.30 0.22 -1.28
C THR A 29 9.99 -0.17 -1.95
N ALA A 30 9.86 0.06 -3.26
CA ALA A 30 8.65 -0.28 -4.01
C ALA A 30 8.36 -1.79 -3.97
N LEU A 31 9.40 -2.63 -4.06
CA LEU A 31 9.24 -4.09 -3.95
C LEU A 31 8.73 -4.47 -2.56
N SER A 32 9.29 -3.88 -1.51
CA SER A 32 8.86 -4.11 -0.13
C SER A 32 7.40 -3.72 0.09
N GLU A 33 6.95 -2.58 -0.46
CA GLU A 33 5.56 -2.13 -0.38
C GLU A 33 4.58 -3.11 -1.05
N ILE A 34 4.93 -3.62 -2.23
CA ILE A 34 4.13 -4.62 -2.94
C ILE A 34 4.00 -5.92 -2.13
N VAL A 35 5.13 -6.41 -1.58
CA VAL A 35 5.15 -7.65 -0.79
C VAL A 35 4.34 -7.49 0.49
N VAL A 36 4.58 -6.43 1.27
CA VAL A 36 3.86 -6.18 2.53
C VAL A 36 2.37 -5.98 2.29
N GLY A 37 1.98 -5.22 1.27
CA GLY A 37 0.56 -5.03 0.93
C GLY A 37 -0.14 -6.34 0.55
N THR A 38 0.52 -7.17 -0.26
CA THR A 38 -0.01 -8.48 -0.69
C THR A 38 -0.14 -9.44 0.49
N VAL A 39 0.88 -9.52 1.35
CA VAL A 39 0.86 -10.35 2.56
C VAL A 39 -0.22 -9.88 3.53
N ALA A 40 -0.36 -8.57 3.75
CA ALA A 40 -1.38 -8.02 4.62
C ALA A 40 -2.79 -8.32 4.11
N GLN A 41 -3.03 -8.18 2.80
CA GLN A 41 -4.31 -8.52 2.18
C GLN A 41 -4.66 -10.00 2.39
N LEU A 42 -3.72 -10.90 2.16
CA LEU A 42 -3.93 -12.34 2.34
C LEU A 42 -4.15 -12.70 3.80
N ALA A 43 -3.35 -12.15 4.72
CA ALA A 43 -3.47 -12.39 6.15
C ALA A 43 -4.83 -11.92 6.68
N ILE A 44 -5.29 -10.73 6.28
CA ILE A 44 -6.60 -10.20 6.66
C ILE A 44 -7.74 -11.05 6.05
N GLY A 45 -7.60 -11.44 4.78
CA GLY A 45 -8.59 -12.27 4.10
C GLY A 45 -8.80 -13.63 4.77
N VAL A 46 -7.71 -14.26 5.23
CA VAL A 46 -7.75 -15.54 5.95
C VAL A 46 -8.25 -15.36 7.39
N ALA A 47 -7.72 -14.38 8.12
CA ALA A 47 -8.00 -14.22 9.56
C ALA A 47 -9.43 -13.72 9.85
N VAL A 48 -9.98 -12.89 8.98
CA VAL A 48 -11.26 -12.19 9.20
C VAL A 48 -12.38 -12.69 8.26
N GLY A 49 -12.11 -13.74 7.49
CA GLY A 49 -13.14 -14.43 6.70
C GLY A 49 -13.67 -13.61 5.53
N GLY A 50 -12.79 -13.19 4.61
CA GLY A 50 -13.17 -12.45 3.40
C GLY A 50 -13.18 -10.93 3.53
N ALA A 51 -12.73 -10.38 4.67
CA ALA A 51 -12.44 -8.96 4.78
C ALA A 51 -11.28 -8.57 3.84
N SER A 52 -11.35 -7.37 3.28
CA SER A 52 -10.31 -6.82 2.40
C SER A 52 -9.72 -5.54 3.00
N LEU A 53 -8.49 -5.18 2.61
CA LEU A 53 -7.87 -3.87 2.91
C LEU A 53 -8.57 -2.68 2.24
N GLY A 54 -9.80 -2.85 1.73
CA GLY A 54 -10.54 -1.77 1.08
C GLY A 54 -9.81 -1.16 -0.12
N ALA A 55 -8.91 -1.92 -0.77
CA ALA A 55 -8.11 -1.44 -1.90
C ALA A 55 -8.97 -0.94 -3.08
N GLN A 56 -10.19 -1.47 -3.19
CA GLN A 56 -11.16 -1.11 -4.24
C GLN A 56 -12.11 0.03 -3.83
N THR A 57 -11.91 0.65 -2.66
CA THR A 57 -12.71 1.81 -2.28
C THR A 57 -12.34 3.01 -3.17
N PRO A 58 -13.30 3.85 -3.58
CA PRO A 58 -13.04 4.91 -4.56
C PRO A 58 -11.90 5.86 -4.18
N TRP A 59 -11.76 6.20 -2.90
CA TRP A 59 -10.71 7.11 -2.43
C TRP A 59 -9.31 6.46 -2.43
N VAL A 60 -9.20 5.16 -2.12
CA VAL A 60 -7.92 4.43 -2.20
C VAL A 60 -7.52 4.27 -3.66
N ALA A 61 -8.46 3.90 -4.53
CA ALA A 61 -8.20 3.78 -5.97
C ALA A 61 -7.77 5.11 -6.59
N PHE A 62 -8.39 6.22 -6.18
CA PHE A 62 -7.99 7.57 -6.60
C PHE A 62 -6.54 7.88 -6.18
N LEU A 63 -6.19 7.71 -4.89
CA LEU A 63 -4.83 7.99 -4.41
C LEU A 63 -3.77 7.10 -5.06
N ALA A 64 -4.07 5.79 -5.20
CA ALA A 64 -3.17 4.85 -5.87
C ALA A 64 -2.94 5.24 -7.34
N GLY A 65 -4.01 5.62 -8.06
CA GLY A 65 -3.92 6.10 -9.43
C GLY A 65 -3.11 7.39 -9.56
N THR A 66 -3.36 8.38 -8.69
CA THR A 66 -2.59 9.63 -8.67
C THR A 66 -1.11 9.36 -8.39
N GLY A 67 -0.79 8.50 -7.42
CA GLY A 67 0.59 8.12 -7.10
C GLY A 67 1.28 7.44 -8.29
N ALA A 68 0.64 6.48 -8.95
CA ALA A 68 1.20 5.78 -10.10
C ALA A 68 1.51 6.74 -11.27
N ILE A 69 0.62 7.69 -11.55
CA ILE A 69 0.83 8.73 -12.58
C ILE A 69 2.01 9.63 -12.19
N MET A 70 2.05 10.12 -10.94
CA MET A 70 3.14 10.97 -10.46
C MET A 70 4.50 10.27 -10.55
N LEU A 71 4.58 8.99 -10.14
CA LEU A 71 5.82 8.22 -10.21
C LEU A 71 6.28 7.98 -11.64
N THR A 72 5.35 7.66 -12.55
CA THR A 72 5.68 7.47 -13.98
C THR A 72 6.14 8.77 -14.62
N PHE A 73 5.50 9.89 -14.26
CA PHE A 73 5.91 11.21 -14.72
C PHE A 73 7.29 11.58 -14.18
N LEU A 74 7.56 11.36 -12.89
CA LEU A 74 8.85 11.65 -12.27
C LEU A 74 9.97 10.84 -12.93
N ALA A 75 9.73 9.55 -13.17
CA ALA A 75 10.66 8.69 -13.90
C ALA A 75 10.91 9.18 -15.35
N GLY A 76 9.94 9.85 -15.97
CA GLY A 76 10.10 10.48 -17.28
C GLY A 76 10.76 11.86 -17.23
N ALA A 77 10.65 12.57 -16.11
CA ALA A 77 11.21 13.91 -15.92
C ALA A 77 12.69 13.88 -15.47
N GLU A 78 13.16 12.76 -14.90
CA GLU A 78 14.55 12.54 -14.53
C GLU A 78 15.45 12.06 -15.69
N LEU A 79 14.86 11.81 -16.87
CA LEU A 79 15.55 11.48 -18.13
C LEU A 79 15.94 12.74 -18.92
#